data_AF-A0A6N0P021-F1
#
_entry.id   AF-A0A6N0P021-F1
#
_cell.length_a   1.000
_cell.length_b   1.000
_cell.length_c   1.000
_cell.angle_alpha   90.00
_cell.angle_beta   90.00
_cell.angle_gamma   90.00
#
_symmetry.space_group_name_H-M   'P 1'
#
loop_
_entity.id
_entity.type
_entity.pdbx_description
1 polymer ?
#
loop_
_entity_poly.entity_id
_entity_poly.type
_entity_poly.pdbx_seq_one_letter_code
_entity_poly.pdbx_strand_id
1 'polypeptide(L)'
;MDGGLLKKRYEEYEVNLRTSKIKDLMLVIRDFMEFIKSLKGAVYSEWLKRNLLEQERIAKKILTVLKVRYFLIFLYRRIVDGLVYKLINSIRSFLSQLPIK
;
A
#
# COMPACT_ATOMS: atom_id res chain seq x y z
N MET A 1 24.51 -6.87 -17.14
CA MET A 1 23.25 -6.24 -17.58
C MET A 1 23.62 -5.18 -18.61
N ASP A 2 22.99 -5.23 -19.78
CA ASP A 2 23.13 -4.17 -20.79
C ASP A 2 22.51 -2.87 -20.25
N GLY A 3 23.23 -1.75 -20.36
CA GLY A 3 22.80 -0.44 -19.84
C GLY A 3 21.49 0.05 -20.47
N GLY A 4 21.22 -0.35 -21.73
CA GLY A 4 19.96 -0.03 -22.40
C GLY A 4 18.75 -0.72 -21.77
N LEU A 5 18.90 -2.00 -21.38
CA LEU A 5 17.85 -2.75 -20.69
C LEU A 5 17.56 -2.19 -19.30
N LEU A 6 18.61 -1.76 -18.58
CA LEU A 6 18.46 -1.14 -17.26
C LEU A 6 17.65 0.16 -17.34
N LYS A 7 18.01 1.04 -18.29
CA LYS A 7 17.32 2.31 -18.50
C LYS A 7 15.84 2.11 -18.84
N LYS A 8 15.55 1.20 -19.78
CA LYS A 8 14.17 0.87 -20.15
C LYS A 8 13.36 0.38 -18.94
N ARG A 9 13.95 -0.47 -18.10
CA ARG A 9 13.27 -0.98 -16.91
C ARG A 9 12.96 0.11 -15.89
N TYR A 10 13.85 1.09 -15.73
CA TYR A 10 13.59 2.27 -14.91
C TYR A 10 12.45 3.14 -15.47
N GLU A 11 12.42 3.36 -16.79
CA GLU A 11 11.33 4.09 -17.46
C GLU A 11 9.98 3.37 -17.29
N GLU A 12 9.96 2.03 -17.38
CA GLU A 12 8.76 1.22 -17.08
C GLU A 12 8.26 1.46 -15.64
N TYR A 13 9.16 1.46 -14.65
CA TYR A 13 8.78 1.76 -13.27
C TYR A 13 8.28 3.19 -13.09
N GLU A 14 8.86 4.16 -13.79
CA GLU A 14 8.37 5.54 -13.75
C GLU A 14 6.93 5.64 -14.23
N VAL A 15 6.62 5.05 -15.38
CA VAL A 15 5.26 5.02 -15.94
C VAL A 15 4.30 4.29 -15.00
N ASN A 16 4.70 3.12 -14.49
CA ASN A 16 3.87 2.32 -13.59
C ASN A 16 3.59 3.08 -12.29
N LEU A 17 4.59 3.71 -11.67
CA LEU A 17 4.41 4.47 -10.44
C LEU A 17 3.48 5.68 -10.62
N ARG A 18 3.51 6.34 -11.78
CA ARG A 18 2.64 7.49 -12.10
C ARG A 18 1.19 7.09 -12.38
N THR A 19 0.98 5.94 -13.02
CA THR A 19 -0.35 5.53 -13.53
C THR A 19 -1.07 4.52 -12.65
N SER A 20 -0.36 3.87 -11.72
CA SER A 20 -0.92 2.84 -10.85
C SER A 20 -2.05 3.37 -9.97
N LYS A 21 -3.17 2.64 -9.96
CA LYS A 21 -4.19 2.81 -8.93
C LYS A 21 -3.61 2.41 -7.58
N ILE A 22 -4.15 2.98 -6.50
CA ILE A 22 -3.70 2.71 -5.12
C ILE A 22 -3.63 1.21 -4.79
N LYS A 23 -4.57 0.40 -5.31
CA LYS A 23 -4.62 -1.04 -5.09
C LYS A 23 -3.38 -1.75 -5.67
N ASP A 24 -2.95 -1.32 -6.85
CA ASP A 24 -1.87 -1.94 -7.62
C ASP A 24 -0.51 -1.32 -7.29
N LEU A 25 -0.49 -0.08 -6.80
CA LEU A 25 0.71 0.65 -6.41
C LEU A 25 1.55 -0.12 -5.37
N MET A 26 0.91 -0.84 -4.45
CA MET A 26 1.63 -1.67 -3.48
C MET A 26 2.43 -2.79 -4.15
N LEU A 27 1.90 -3.41 -5.21
CA LEU A 27 2.58 -4.45 -5.98
C LEU A 27 3.74 -3.85 -6.77
N VAL A 28 3.50 -2.74 -7.47
CA VAL A 28 4.54 -2.04 -8.26
C VAL A 28 5.72 -1.63 -7.39
N ILE A 29 5.47 -1.11 -6.18
CA ILE A 29 6.56 -0.72 -5.28
C ILE A 29 7.34 -1.93 -4.75
N ARG A 30 6.66 -3.07 -4.51
CA ARG A 30 7.35 -4.31 -4.10
C ARG A 30 8.27 -4.83 -5.18
N ASP A 31 7.76 -4.91 -6.42
CA ASP A 31 8.55 -5.33 -7.58
C ASP A 31 9.75 -4.37 -7.80
N PHE A 32 9.53 -3.06 -7.71
CA PHE A 32 10.61 -2.07 -7.77
C PHE A 32 11.67 -2.28 -6.69
N MET A 33 11.29 -2.55 -5.44
CA MET A 33 12.26 -2.82 -4.38
C MET A 33 13.08 -4.10 -4.63
N GLU A 34 12.47 -5.15 -5.18
CA GLU A 34 13.17 -6.38 -5.55
C GLU A 34 14.19 -6.10 -6.66
N PHE A 35 13.79 -5.33 -7.66
CA PHE A 35 14.69 -4.83 -8.69
C PHE A 35 15.87 -4.03 -8.09
N ILE A 36 15.62 -3.06 -7.22
CA ILE A 36 16.67 -2.27 -6.54
C ILE A 36 17.61 -3.15 -5.71
N LYS A 37 17.09 -4.19 -5.04
CA LYS A 37 17.92 -5.14 -4.30
C LYS A 37 18.85 -5.91 -5.24
N SER A 38 18.36 -6.35 -6.40
CA SER A 38 19.20 -7.04 -7.39
C SER A 38 20.33 -6.14 -7.92
N LEU A 39 20.06 -4.84 -8.12
CA LEU A 39 21.06 -3.88 -8.59
C LEU A 39 22.14 -3.57 -7.55
N LYS A 40 21.76 -3.42 -6.27
CA LYS A 40 22.73 -3.13 -5.21
C LYS A 40 23.82 -4.20 -5.07
N GLY A 41 23.53 -5.45 -5.44
CA GLY A 41 24.52 -6.53 -5.46
C GLY A 41 25.52 -6.46 -6.64
N ALA A 42 25.20 -5.70 -7.68
CA ALA A 42 25.96 -5.62 -8.92
C ALA A 42 26.71 -4.28 -9.12
N VAL A 43 26.50 -3.30 -8.24
CA VAL A 43 27.03 -1.94 -8.36
C VAL A 43 28.20 -1.70 -7.43
N TYR A 44 29.34 -1.26 -7.98
CA TYR A 44 30.55 -0.92 -7.23
C TYR A 44 30.72 0.58 -6.94
N SER A 45 30.05 1.45 -7.70
CA SER A 45 30.13 2.90 -7.49
C SER A 45 29.37 3.33 -6.24
N GLU A 46 30.05 4.05 -5.35
CA GLU A 46 29.47 4.60 -4.12
C GLU A 46 28.31 5.57 -4.40
N TRP A 47 28.41 6.40 -5.45
CA TRP A 47 27.33 7.31 -5.83
C TRP A 47 26.07 6.55 -6.27
N LEU A 48 26.23 5.54 -7.13
CA LEU A 48 25.10 4.70 -7.57
C LEU A 48 24.49 3.94 -6.38
N LYS A 49 25.32 3.39 -5.50
CA LYS A 49 24.88 2.68 -4.29
C LYS A 49 24.07 3.59 -3.37
N ARG A 50 24.50 4.83 -3.14
CA ARG A 50 23.75 5.83 -2.36
C ARG A 50 22.40 6.16 -3.00
N ASN A 51 22.35 6.34 -4.31
CA ASN A 51 21.09 6.56 -5.02
C ASN A 51 20.12 5.38 -4.89
N LEU A 52 20.60 4.14 -5.04
CA LEU A 52 19.78 2.94 -4.86
C LEU A 52 19.25 2.81 -3.43
N LEU A 53 20.06 3.17 -2.43
CA LEU A 53 19.63 3.17 -1.03
C LEU A 53 18.54 4.21 -0.76
N GLU A 54 18.65 5.42 -1.32
CA GLU A 54 17.61 6.44 -1.13
C GLU A 54 16.30 6.03 -1.84
N GLN A 55 16.39 5.46 -3.05
CA GLN A 55 15.24 4.91 -3.76
C GLN A 55 14.54 3.82 -2.92
N GLU A 56 15.30 2.90 -2.32
CA GLU A 56 14.74 1.88 -1.42
C GLU A 56 14.11 2.51 -0.16
N ARG A 57 14.74 3.53 0.43
CA ARG A 57 14.23 4.23 1.61
C ARG A 57 12.87 4.88 1.31
N ILE A 58 12.75 5.55 0.16
CA ILE A 58 11.51 6.17 -0.30
C ILE A 58 10.44 5.09 -0.53
N ALA A 59 10.77 4.01 -1.26
CA ALA A 59 9.85 2.91 -1.54
C ALA A 59 9.30 2.28 -0.25
N LYS A 60 10.15 2.04 0.75
CA LYS A 60 9.74 1.54 2.07
C LYS A 60 8.77 2.49 2.78
N LYS A 61 9.04 3.79 2.75
CA LYS A 61 8.14 4.81 3.32
C LYS A 61 6.77 4.76 2.65
N ILE A 62 6.71 4.69 1.32
CA ILE A 62 5.44 4.61 0.59
C ILE A 62 4.65 3.36 1.01
N LEU A 63 5.30 2.20 1.11
CA LEU A 63 4.64 0.98 1.58
C LEU A 63 4.09 1.11 3.00
N THR A 64 4.84 1.72 3.91
CA THR A 64 4.37 1.98 5.28
C THR A 64 3.12 2.85 5.27
N VAL A 65 3.12 3.94 4.50
CA VAL A 65 1.96 4.84 4.37
C VAL A 65 0.74 4.09 3.82
N LEU A 66 0.93 3.27 2.76
CA LEU A 66 -0.16 2.46 2.20
C LEU A 66 -0.71 1.46 3.22
N LYS A 67 0.14 0.76 3.97
CA LYS A 67 -0.28 -0.16 5.03
C LYS A 67 -1.09 0.55 6.12
N VAL A 68 -0.62 1.71 6.57
CA VAL A 68 -1.33 2.54 7.56
C VAL A 68 -2.69 2.97 7.04
N ARG A 69 -2.78 3.42 5.78
CA ARG A 69 -4.07 3.76 5.14
C ARG A 69 -5.05 2.58 5.20
N TYR A 70 -4.63 1.38 4.82
CA TYR A 70 -5.51 0.21 4.85
C TYR A 70 -5.91 -0.18 6.28
N PHE A 71 -4.99 -0.05 7.24
CA PHE A 71 -5.28 -0.25 8.65
C PHE A 71 -6.34 0.73 9.18
N LEU A 72 -6.22 2.01 8.83
CA LEU A 72 -7.21 3.03 9.20
C LEU A 72 -8.59 2.76 8.59
N ILE A 73 -8.63 2.36 7.31
CA ILE A 73 -9.89 1.97 6.64
C ILE A 73 -10.53 0.76 7.34
N PHE A 74 -9.72 -0.24 7.69
CA PHE A 74 -10.19 -1.41 8.43
C PHE A 74 -10.76 -1.03 9.79
N LEU A 75 -10.06 -0.18 10.54
CA LEU A 75 -10.52 0.29 11.85
C LEU A 75 -11.83 1.07 11.75
N TYR A 76 -11.92 1.99 10.79
CA TYR A 76 -13.14 2.75 10.51
C TYR A 76 -14.31 1.81 10.24
N ARG A 77 -14.14 0.83 9.35
CA ARG A 77 -15.19 -0.14 9.03
C ARG A 77 -15.64 -0.90 10.27
N ARG A 78 -14.70 -1.39 11.09
CA ARG A 78 -15.00 -2.10 12.33
C ARG A 78 -15.82 -1.27 13.31
N ILE A 79 -15.52 0.03 13.43
CA ILE A 79 -16.29 0.95 14.29
C ILE A 79 -17.71 1.11 13.77
N VAL A 80 -17.87 1.39 12.47
CA VAL A 80 -19.19 1.57 11.85
C VAL A 80 -20.03 0.31 11.98
N ASP A 81 -19.47 -0.86 11.65
CA ASP A 81 -20.19 -2.14 11.76
C ASP A 81 -20.65 -2.40 13.21
N GLY A 82 -19.80 -2.06 14.20
CA GLY A 82 -20.16 -2.16 15.61
C GLY A 82 -21.30 -1.21 16.02
N LEU A 83 -21.31 0.02 15.51
CA LEU A 83 -22.38 0.98 15.76
C LEU A 83 -23.70 0.54 15.10
N VAL A 84 -23.65 0.06 13.86
CA VAL A 84 -24.80 -0.49 13.14
C VAL A 84 -25.40 -1.66 13.91
N TYR A 85 -24.58 -2.58 14.39
CA TYR A 85 -25.03 -3.71 15.18
C TYR A 85 -25.71 -3.27 16.49
N LYS A 86 -25.12 -2.31 17.21
CA LYS A 86 -25.73 -1.73 18.42
C LYS A 86 -27.09 -1.09 18.12
N LEU A 87 -27.20 -0.33 17.04
CA LEU A 87 -28.45 0.30 16.63
C LEU A 87 -29.53 -0.73 16.31
N ILE A 88 -29.19 -1.78 15.56
CA ILE A 88 -30.11 -2.88 15.24
C ILE A 88 -30.62 -3.55 16.53
N ASN A 89 -29.73 -3.80 17.50
CA ASN A 89 -30.13 -4.39 18.77
C ASN A 89 -31.04 -3.47 19.58
N SER A 90 -30.76 -2.16 19.62
CA SER A 90 -31.65 -1.18 20.28
C SER A 90 -33.03 -1.15 19.63
N ILE A 91 -33.10 -1.17 18.29
CA ILE A 91 -34.37 -1.22 17.55
C ILE A 91 -35.14 -2.51 17.92
N ARG A 92 -34.47 -3.67 17.89
CA ARG A 92 -35.10 -4.95 18.25
C ARG A 92 -35.61 -4.97 19.68
N SER A 93 -34.81 -4.46 20.62
CA SER A 93 -35.20 -4.33 22.02
C SER A 93 -36.45 -3.46 22.17
N PHE A 94 -36.50 -2.31 21.49
CA PHE A 94 -37.66 -1.44 21.50
C PHE A 94 -38.91 -2.12 20.92
N LEU A 95 -38.78 -2.76 19.75
CA LEU A 95 -39.89 -3.48 19.11
C LEU A 95 -40.44 -4.61 19.99
N SER A 96 -39.58 -5.31 20.75
CA SER A 96 -40.01 -6.39 21.65
C SER A 96 -40.89 -5.93 22.83
N GLN A 97 -40.85 -4.64 23.16
CA GLN A 97 -41.63 -4.05 24.24
C GLN A 97 -42.95 -3.46 23.74
N LEU A 98 -43.14 -3.34 22.42
CA LEU A 98 -44.40 -2.87 21.87
C LEU A 98 -45.44 -3.98 21.99
N PRO A 99 -46.65 -3.70 22.50
CA PRO A 99 -47.71 -4.69 22.54
C PRO A 99 -48.07 -5.09 21.10
N ILE A 100 -48.04 -6.39 20.84
CA ILE A 100 -48.59 -6.96 19.61
C ILE A 100 -50.09 -6.70 19.67
N LYS A 101 -50.61 -5.99 18.66
CA LYS A 101 -52.05 -5.75 18.49
C LYS A 101 -52.70 -6.93 17.80
#